data_AF-A0A2D4F0T4-F1
#
_entry.id   AF-A0A2D4F0T4-F1
#
_cell.length_a   1.000
_cell.length_b   1.000
_cell.length_c   1.000
_cell.angle_alpha   90.00
_cell.angle_beta   90.00
_cell.angle_gamma   90.00
#
_symmetry.space_group_name_H-M   'P 1'
#
loop_
_entity.id
_entity.type
_entity.pdbx_description
1 polymer ?
#
loop_
_entity_poly.entity_id
_entity_poly.type
_entity_poly.pdbx_seq_one_letter_code
_entity_poly.pdbx_strand_id
1 'polypeptide(L)'
;MSWKEFLPENQDINKFITEQKVEYTMGDSSDAPSRKELTSEELCRQLDKLLKENANNQRIYDWIEVNLSEQQVSSSMFIRALMMSVCHSAVVFENPYRMDNLVIKNRAKLLQKYLSDEDKELQALYALQALVVKLDQPANLLRMFFDALYDEDVIKEDAFYKWESSKDPAEQQGKGVALKSVTAFYTWLREADDES
;
A
#
# COMPACT_ATOMS: atom_id res chain seq x y z
N MET A 1 40.64 6.89 6.71
CA MET A 1 41.43 6.33 7.83
C MET A 1 41.14 4.85 7.90
N SER A 2 42.13 4.02 8.24
CA SER A 2 41.99 2.55 8.29
C SER A 2 42.30 2.03 9.69
N TRP A 3 41.42 1.20 10.26
CA TRP A 3 41.67 0.57 11.56
C TRP A 3 42.90 -0.33 11.59
N LYS A 4 43.41 -0.77 10.43
CA LYS A 4 44.67 -1.51 10.32
C LYS A 4 45.87 -0.77 10.89
N GLU A 5 45.83 0.56 10.89
CA GLU A 5 46.93 1.40 11.38
C GLU A 5 46.96 1.49 12.91
N PHE A 6 45.87 1.10 13.59
CA PHE A 6 45.68 1.26 15.03
C PHE A 6 45.52 -0.07 15.79
N LEU A 7 45.38 -1.20 15.07
CA LEU A 7 45.19 -2.52 15.65
C LEU A 7 46.47 -3.38 15.51
N PRO A 8 46.75 -4.28 16.47
CA PRO A 8 47.80 -5.29 16.36
C PRO A 8 47.62 -6.16 15.10
N GLU A 9 48.72 -6.58 14.47
CA GLU A 9 48.73 -7.31 13.18
C GLU A 9 47.89 -8.60 13.15
N ASN A 10 47.62 -9.20 14.32
CA ASN A 10 46.89 -10.45 14.46
C ASN A 10 45.41 -10.27 14.85
N GLN A 11 44.91 -9.04 14.90
CA GLN A 11 43.54 -8.75 15.30
C GLN A 11 42.60 -8.67 14.09
N ASP A 12 41.51 -9.44 14.11
CA ASP A 12 40.47 -9.37 13.09
C ASP A 12 39.71 -8.04 13.22
N ILE A 13 39.82 -7.21 12.20
CA ILE A 13 39.25 -5.87 12.13
C ILE A 13 37.72 -5.93 12.12
N ASN A 14 37.13 -6.88 11.40
CA ASN A 14 35.67 -7.03 11.31
C ASN A 14 35.10 -7.46 12.66
N LYS A 15 35.81 -8.36 13.36
CA LYS A 15 35.47 -8.75 14.72
C LYS A 15 35.55 -7.56 15.68
N PHE A 16 36.64 -6.78 15.64
CA PHE A 16 36.80 -5.59 16.48
C PHE A 16 35.69 -4.56 16.25
N ILE A 17 35.36 -4.28 15.00
CA ILE A 17 34.32 -3.30 14.63
C ILE A 17 32.96 -3.72 15.19
N THR A 18 32.61 -5.00 15.06
CA THR A 18 31.34 -5.56 15.54
C THR A 18 31.28 -5.59 17.07
N GLU A 19 32.38 -5.92 17.75
CA GLU A 19 32.44 -5.97 19.22
C GLU A 19 32.38 -4.58 19.85
N GLN A 20 33.01 -3.59 19.22
CA GLN A 20 33.08 -2.22 19.73
C GLN A 20 31.98 -1.30 19.19
N LYS A 21 31.13 -1.79 18.28
CA LYS A 21 30.03 -1.02 17.64
C LYS A 21 30.50 0.27 16.97
N VAL A 22 31.63 0.18 16.25
CA VAL A 22 32.25 1.31 15.55
C VAL A 22 32.09 1.20 14.03
N GLU A 23 31.04 0.52 13.55
CA GLU A 23 30.78 0.28 12.13
C GLU A 23 30.75 1.59 11.31
N TYR A 24 30.28 2.69 11.92
CA TYR A 24 30.20 4.03 11.32
C TYR A 24 31.55 4.65 10.90
N THR A 25 32.67 4.05 11.34
CA THR A 25 34.02 4.53 11.00
C THR A 25 34.62 3.83 9.78
N MET A 26 33.97 2.76 9.29
CA MET A 26 34.23 2.22 7.97
C MET A 26 33.48 3.13 7.00
N GLY A 27 34.22 3.92 6.23
CA GLY A 27 33.66 4.87 5.26
C GLY A 27 32.93 4.14 4.15
N ASP A 28 31.69 3.76 4.40
CA ASP A 28 30.71 3.43 3.38
C ASP A 28 30.11 4.76 2.92
N SER A 29 30.38 5.12 1.67
CA SER A 29 29.86 6.31 1.01
C SER A 29 28.37 6.12 0.65
N SER A 30 27.54 5.96 1.68
CA SER A 30 26.08 6.12 1.61
C SER A 30 25.62 6.86 2.86
N ASP A 31 25.61 8.20 2.78
CA ASP A 31 25.11 9.14 3.80
C ASP A 31 23.58 9.09 3.98
N ALA A 32 22.98 7.91 3.98
CA ALA A 32 21.63 7.70 4.48
C ALA A 32 21.72 6.87 5.76
N PRO A 33 21.22 7.34 6.92
CA PRO A 33 20.97 6.43 8.03
C PRO A 33 20.09 5.30 7.47
N SER A 34 20.56 4.05 7.53
CA SER A 34 19.82 2.92 7.00
C SER A 34 18.51 2.78 7.78
N ARG A 35 17.45 3.44 7.26
CA ARG A 35 16.10 3.28 7.78
C ARG A 35 15.77 1.82 7.62
N LYS A 36 15.66 1.10 8.74
CA LYS A 36 15.28 -0.31 8.73
C LYS A 36 13.95 -0.43 7.99
N GLU A 37 13.95 -1.10 6.84
CA GLU A 37 12.73 -1.28 6.06
C GLU A 37 11.68 -2.02 6.89
N LEU A 38 10.46 -1.49 6.89
CA LEU A 38 9.35 -2.12 7.59
C LEU A 38 8.80 -3.30 6.78
N THR A 39 8.39 -4.37 7.44
CA THR A 39 7.68 -5.48 6.75
C THR A 39 6.26 -5.06 6.39
N SER A 40 5.59 -5.86 5.56
CA SER A 40 4.18 -5.67 5.21
C SER A 40 3.27 -5.57 6.44
N GLU A 41 3.48 -6.47 7.42
CA GLU A 41 2.69 -6.50 8.66
C GLU A 41 2.93 -5.24 9.51
N GLU A 42 4.17 -4.78 9.56
CA GLU A 42 4.52 -3.56 10.30
C GLU A 42 3.94 -2.32 9.63
N LEU A 43 3.98 -2.24 8.29
CA LEU A 43 3.34 -1.17 7.53
C LEU A 43 1.84 -1.10 7.81
N CYS A 44 1.12 -2.21 7.62
CA CYS A 44 -0.32 -2.26 7.90
C CYS A 44 -0.62 -1.85 9.35
N ARG A 45 0.15 -2.37 10.32
CA ARG A 45 -0.05 -2.04 11.74
C ARG A 45 0.10 -0.55 12.02
N GLN A 46 1.13 0.10 11.47
CA GLN A 46 1.37 1.53 11.70
C GLN A 46 0.34 2.41 10.97
N LEU A 47 0.00 2.06 9.74
CA LEU A 47 -1.02 2.76 8.95
C LEU A 47 -2.40 2.64 9.61
N ASP A 48 -2.79 1.44 10.05
CA ASP A 48 -4.03 1.21 10.80
C ASP A 48 -4.08 2.05 12.08
N LYS A 49 -2.95 2.14 12.80
CA LYS A 49 -2.86 2.97 14.01
C LYS A 49 -3.09 4.44 13.69
N LEU A 50 -2.42 4.99 12.67
CA LEU A 50 -2.58 6.38 12.26
C LEU A 50 -4.02 6.69 11.85
N LEU A 51 -4.65 5.79 11.08
CA LEU A 51 -6.03 5.96 10.64
C LEU A 51 -7.01 5.90 11.80
N LYS A 52 -6.83 4.98 12.76
CA LYS A 52 -7.66 4.88 13.98
C LYS A 52 -7.54 6.10 14.89
N GLU A 53 -6.38 6.73 14.94
CA GLU A 53 -6.15 7.97 15.70
C GLU A 53 -6.72 9.22 15.01
N ASN A 54 -7.54 9.07 13.97
CA ASN A 54 -8.09 10.16 13.15
C ASN A 54 -7.01 11.11 12.63
N ALA A 55 -5.81 10.61 12.34
CA ALA A 55 -4.75 11.40 11.73
C ALA A 55 -5.24 11.97 10.40
N ASN A 56 -5.05 13.27 10.16
CA ASN A 56 -5.31 13.85 8.84
C ASN A 56 -4.27 13.37 7.81
N ASN A 57 -4.48 13.65 6.52
CA ASN A 57 -3.56 13.20 5.47
C ASN A 57 -2.15 13.77 5.67
N GLN A 58 -2.01 15.00 6.18
CA GLN A 58 -0.70 15.60 6.45
C GLN A 58 0.12 14.78 7.45
N ARG A 59 -0.48 14.40 8.58
CA ARG A 59 0.20 13.57 9.59
C ARG A 59 0.62 12.21 9.04
N ILE A 60 -0.14 11.64 8.11
CA ILE A 60 0.22 10.39 7.44
C ILE A 60 1.39 10.62 6.47
N TYR A 61 1.37 11.69 5.68
CA TYR A 61 2.49 12.07 4.81
C TYR A 61 3.78 12.26 5.62
N ASP A 62 3.72 13.04 6.70
CA ASP A 62 4.87 13.30 7.56
C ASP A 62 5.44 12.00 8.14
N TRP A 63 4.55 11.08 8.56
CA TRP A 63 4.98 9.78 9.06
C TRP A 63 5.67 8.96 7.96
N ILE A 64 5.11 8.90 6.75
CA ILE A 64 5.71 8.17 5.62
C ILE A 64 7.10 8.75 5.29
N GLU A 65 7.22 10.07 5.19
CA GLU A 65 8.47 10.76 4.84
C GLU A 65 9.56 10.59 5.91
N VAL A 66 9.19 10.44 7.18
CA VAL A 66 10.12 10.19 8.28
C VAL A 66 10.52 8.72 8.40
N ASN A 67 9.60 7.79 8.16
CA ASN A 67 9.79 6.38 8.52
C ASN A 67 10.17 5.48 7.34
N LEU A 68 9.80 5.82 6.10
CA LEU A 68 10.02 4.95 4.94
C LEU A 68 11.10 5.51 4.01
N SER A 69 11.82 4.64 3.31
CA SER A 69 12.71 5.02 2.21
C SER A 69 11.92 5.28 0.93
N GLU A 70 12.49 6.01 -0.03
CA GLU A 70 11.87 6.20 -1.36
C GLU A 70 11.64 4.87 -2.09
N GLN A 71 12.56 3.91 -1.92
CA GLN A 71 12.44 2.55 -2.43
C GLN A 71 11.22 1.84 -1.84
N GLN A 72 11.03 1.92 -0.51
CA GLN A 72 9.90 1.30 0.16
C GLN A 72 8.58 1.96 -0.23
N VAL A 73 8.53 3.29 -0.35
CA VAL A 73 7.33 4.05 -0.80
C VAL A 73 6.94 3.69 -2.23
N SER A 74 7.92 3.39 -3.09
CA SER A 74 7.67 3.00 -4.48
C SER A 74 7.26 1.53 -4.65
N SER A 75 7.34 0.73 -3.59
CA SER A 75 7.08 -0.72 -3.65
C SER A 75 5.60 -1.08 -3.68
N SER A 76 5.25 -2.14 -4.41
CA SER A 76 3.89 -2.72 -4.40
C SER A 76 3.43 -3.12 -2.99
N MET A 77 4.37 -3.53 -2.12
CA MET A 77 4.07 -3.87 -0.72
C MET A 77 3.49 -2.67 0.03
N PHE A 78 4.10 -1.50 -0.10
CA PHE A 78 3.60 -0.27 0.52
C PHE A 78 2.23 0.12 -0.05
N ILE A 79 2.06 0.09 -1.37
CA ILE A 79 0.78 0.42 -2.02
C ILE A 79 -0.34 -0.50 -1.52
N ARG A 80 -0.07 -1.80 -1.46
CA ARG A 80 -1.03 -2.79 -0.93
C ARG A 80 -1.38 -2.53 0.54
N ALA A 81 -0.38 -2.21 1.37
CA ALA A 81 -0.60 -1.91 2.79
C ALA A 81 -1.45 -0.64 2.97
N LEU A 82 -1.11 0.44 2.26
CA LEU A 82 -1.85 1.69 2.29
C LEU A 82 -3.31 1.49 1.86
N MET A 83 -3.52 0.81 0.74
CA MET A 83 -4.87 0.54 0.23
C MET A 83 -5.69 -0.32 1.21
N MET A 84 -5.08 -1.38 1.74
CA MET A 84 -5.75 -2.27 2.70
C MET A 84 -6.16 -1.53 3.97
N SER A 85 -5.25 -0.73 4.56
CA SER A 85 -5.51 0.04 5.76
C SER A 85 -6.59 1.11 5.55
N VAL A 86 -6.53 1.87 4.45
CA VAL A 86 -7.53 2.90 4.14
C VAL A 86 -8.91 2.27 3.91
N CYS A 87 -9.00 1.25 3.05
CA CYS A 87 -10.28 0.60 2.76
C CYS A 87 -10.86 -0.09 3.99
N HIS A 88 -10.04 -0.78 4.78
CA HIS A 88 -10.48 -1.41 6.02
C HIS A 88 -11.02 -0.37 7.03
N SER A 89 -10.41 0.82 7.11
CA SER A 89 -10.92 1.91 7.96
C SER A 89 -12.27 2.48 7.50
N ALA A 90 -12.64 2.29 6.23
CA ALA A 90 -13.92 2.70 5.66
C ALA A 90 -15.02 1.62 5.81
N VAL A 91 -14.69 0.41 6.28
CA VAL A 91 -15.69 -0.66 6.44
C VAL A 91 -16.54 -0.41 7.69
N VAL A 92 -17.85 -0.40 7.50
CA VAL A 92 -18.84 -0.36 8.58
C VAL A 92 -19.32 -1.79 8.83
N PHE A 93 -18.92 -2.34 9.99
CA PHE A 93 -19.20 -3.72 10.41
C PHE A 93 -20.62 -3.90 10.99
N GLU A 94 -21.63 -3.47 10.23
CA GLU A 94 -23.05 -3.77 10.48
C GLU A 94 -23.50 -4.98 9.64
N ASN A 95 -24.71 -5.50 9.84
CA ASN A 95 -25.28 -6.53 8.98
C ASN A 95 -26.42 -5.95 8.12
N PRO A 96 -26.27 -5.82 6.79
CA PRO A 96 -25.10 -6.18 5.99
C PRO A 96 -23.96 -5.17 6.12
N TYR A 97 -22.74 -5.61 5.78
CA TYR A 97 -21.54 -4.76 5.78
C TYR A 97 -21.72 -3.62 4.79
N ARG A 98 -21.21 -2.43 5.12
CA ARG A 98 -21.24 -1.25 4.24
C ARG A 98 -19.88 -0.56 4.20
N MET A 99 -19.76 0.42 3.31
CA MET A 99 -18.59 1.28 3.20
C MET A 99 -19.00 2.72 3.50
N ASP A 100 -18.26 3.41 4.37
CA ASP A 100 -18.43 4.84 4.63
C ASP A 100 -17.70 5.66 3.56
N ASN A 101 -18.47 6.17 2.59
CA ASN A 101 -17.94 6.93 1.46
C ASN A 101 -17.16 8.18 1.89
N LEU A 102 -17.51 8.77 3.04
CA LEU A 102 -16.81 9.95 3.52
C LEU A 102 -15.35 9.64 3.89
N VAL A 103 -15.07 8.42 4.35
CA VAL A 103 -13.70 7.99 4.64
C VAL A 103 -12.87 7.94 3.36
N ILE A 104 -13.37 7.31 2.29
CA ILE A 104 -12.64 7.25 1.00
C ILE A 104 -12.42 8.65 0.44
N LYS A 105 -13.47 9.48 0.40
CA LYS A 105 -13.38 10.87 -0.05
C LYS A 105 -12.32 11.67 0.71
N ASN A 106 -12.29 11.54 2.05
CA ASN A 106 -11.30 12.22 2.88
C ASN A 106 -9.87 11.70 2.65
N ARG A 107 -9.71 10.46 2.20
CA ARG A 107 -8.42 9.82 1.91
C ARG A 107 -8.04 9.82 0.43
N ALA A 108 -8.88 10.34 -0.47
CA ALA A 108 -8.63 10.33 -1.91
C ALA A 108 -7.27 10.95 -2.26
N LYS A 109 -6.99 12.17 -1.77
CA LYS A 109 -5.68 12.84 -1.97
C LYS A 109 -4.48 12.06 -1.43
N LEU A 110 -4.68 11.31 -0.34
CA LEU A 110 -3.64 10.45 0.23
C LEU A 110 -3.32 9.32 -0.74
N LEU A 111 -4.35 8.61 -1.22
CA LEU A 111 -4.19 7.51 -2.17
C LEU A 111 -3.60 8.01 -3.50
N GLN A 112 -4.16 9.07 -4.08
CA GLN A 112 -3.68 9.67 -5.33
C GLN A 112 -2.19 10.08 -5.29
N LYS A 113 -1.66 10.52 -4.13
CA LYS A 113 -0.23 10.86 -4.01
C LYS A 113 0.67 9.65 -4.25
N TYR A 114 0.23 8.45 -3.87
CA TYR A 114 1.07 7.25 -3.87
C TYR A 114 0.74 6.27 -4.99
N LEU A 115 -0.51 6.23 -5.46
CA LEU A 115 -0.96 5.48 -6.63
C LEU A 115 -0.66 6.31 -7.88
N SER A 116 0.62 6.54 -8.15
CA SER A 116 1.11 7.49 -9.16
C SER A 116 1.03 7.01 -10.60
N ASP A 117 0.74 5.73 -10.80
CA ASP A 117 0.75 5.06 -12.09
C ASP A 117 -0.20 3.85 -12.06
N GLU A 118 -0.54 3.39 -13.25
CA GLU A 118 -1.52 2.32 -13.49
C GLU A 118 -1.12 0.99 -12.83
N ASP A 119 0.18 0.68 -12.75
CA ASP A 119 0.65 -0.55 -12.10
C ASP A 119 0.41 -0.48 -10.58
N LYS A 120 0.62 0.68 -9.95
CA LYS A 120 0.28 0.88 -8.53
C LYS A 120 -1.22 0.87 -8.28
N GLU A 121 -2.01 1.46 -9.17
CA GLU A 121 -3.48 1.37 -9.10
C GLU A 121 -3.95 -0.09 -9.19
N LEU A 122 -3.37 -0.89 -10.09
CA LEU A 122 -3.64 -2.31 -10.19
C LEU A 122 -3.27 -3.08 -8.90
N GLN A 123 -2.13 -2.76 -8.27
CA GLN A 123 -1.76 -3.32 -6.97
C GLN A 123 -2.74 -2.95 -5.86
N ALA A 124 -3.29 -1.75 -5.90
CA ALA A 124 -4.34 -1.32 -4.98
C ALA A 124 -5.63 -2.12 -5.18
N LEU A 125 -6.06 -2.35 -6.43
CA LEU A 125 -7.23 -3.19 -6.72
C LEU A 125 -7.06 -4.64 -6.25
N TYR A 126 -5.87 -5.22 -6.37
CA TYR A 126 -5.57 -6.53 -5.79
C TYR A 126 -5.66 -6.53 -4.27
N ALA A 127 -5.12 -5.51 -3.59
CA ALA A 127 -5.23 -5.37 -2.13
C ALA A 127 -6.69 -5.25 -1.66
N LEU A 128 -7.51 -4.48 -2.39
CA LEU A 128 -8.93 -4.33 -2.11
C LEU A 128 -9.68 -5.65 -2.32
N GLN A 129 -9.42 -6.38 -3.40
CA GLN A 129 -9.98 -7.73 -3.60
C GLN A 129 -9.61 -8.64 -2.43
N ALA A 130 -8.34 -8.69 -2.05
CA ALA A 130 -7.87 -9.51 -0.93
C ALA A 130 -8.55 -9.13 0.40
N LEU A 131 -8.77 -7.83 0.65
CA LEU A 131 -9.53 -7.36 1.80
C LEU A 131 -10.98 -7.88 1.78
N VAL A 132 -11.69 -7.71 0.67
CA VAL A 132 -13.08 -8.17 0.54
C VAL A 132 -13.18 -9.70 0.69
N VAL A 133 -12.19 -10.45 0.18
CA VAL A 133 -12.09 -11.90 0.39
C VAL A 133 -11.92 -12.25 1.87
N LYS A 134 -11.07 -11.52 2.61
CA LYS A 134 -10.90 -11.72 4.06
C LYS A 134 -12.17 -11.42 4.87
N LEU A 135 -13.08 -10.61 4.33
CA LEU A 135 -14.37 -10.30 4.93
C LEU A 135 -15.49 -11.25 4.49
N ASP A 136 -15.14 -12.39 3.87
CA ASP A 136 -16.07 -13.39 3.33
C ASP A 136 -16.97 -12.86 2.20
N GLN A 137 -16.49 -11.88 1.44
CA GLN A 137 -17.10 -11.35 0.21
C GLN A 137 -18.57 -10.88 0.40
N PRO A 138 -18.81 -9.91 1.30
CA PRO A 138 -20.15 -9.40 1.54
C PRO A 138 -20.71 -8.76 0.27
N ALA A 139 -22.01 -8.96 0.05
CA ALA A 139 -22.70 -8.44 -1.12
C ALA A 139 -22.52 -6.93 -1.25
N ASN A 140 -22.29 -6.46 -2.48
CA ASN A 140 -22.14 -5.05 -2.86
C ASN A 140 -20.94 -4.28 -2.26
N LEU A 141 -20.17 -4.84 -1.32
CA LEU A 141 -19.07 -4.10 -0.69
C LEU A 141 -17.99 -3.71 -1.69
N LEU A 142 -17.51 -4.65 -2.52
CA LEU A 142 -16.51 -4.36 -3.54
C LEU A 142 -17.02 -3.32 -4.55
N ARG A 143 -18.30 -3.42 -4.94
CA ARG A 143 -18.94 -2.47 -5.83
C ARG A 143 -18.92 -1.05 -5.26
N MET A 144 -19.32 -0.88 -4.00
CA MET A 144 -19.27 0.43 -3.32
C MET A 144 -17.87 1.04 -3.31
N PHE A 145 -16.83 0.23 -3.10
CA PHE A 145 -15.45 0.72 -3.19
C PHE A 145 -15.06 1.10 -4.62
N PHE A 146 -15.42 0.30 -5.63
CA PHE A 146 -15.11 0.62 -7.03
C PHE A 146 -15.73 1.94 -7.46
N ASP A 147 -17.02 2.15 -7.15
CA ASP A 147 -17.72 3.41 -7.44
C ASP A 147 -16.97 4.60 -6.78
N ALA A 148 -16.68 4.51 -5.48
CA ALA A 148 -16.03 5.59 -4.75
C ALA A 148 -14.59 5.88 -5.20
N LEU A 149 -13.82 4.85 -5.57
CA LEU A 149 -12.44 5.00 -6.04
C LEU A 149 -12.37 5.58 -7.45
N TYR A 150 -13.36 5.27 -8.30
CA TYR A 150 -13.52 5.86 -9.61
C TYR A 150 -13.96 7.34 -9.48
N ASP A 151 -15.03 7.61 -8.74
CA ASP A 151 -15.60 8.96 -8.56
C ASP A 151 -14.60 9.96 -7.95
N GLU A 152 -13.75 9.48 -7.04
CA GLU A 152 -12.72 10.30 -6.40
C GLU A 152 -11.38 10.26 -7.16
N ASP A 153 -11.36 9.82 -8.42
CA ASP A 153 -10.18 9.86 -9.30
C ASP A 153 -8.96 9.08 -8.77
N VAL A 154 -9.17 8.13 -7.86
CA VAL A 154 -8.09 7.36 -7.21
C VAL A 154 -7.60 6.22 -8.11
N ILE A 155 -8.51 5.57 -8.83
CA ILE A 155 -8.21 4.49 -9.78
C ILE A 155 -8.80 4.89 -11.13
N LYS A 156 -7.97 4.84 -12.16
CA LYS A 156 -8.37 5.15 -13.53
C LYS A 156 -8.99 3.93 -14.21
N GLU A 157 -9.74 4.22 -15.27
CA GLU A 157 -10.46 3.23 -16.06
C GLU A 157 -9.57 2.09 -16.55
N ASP A 158 -8.38 2.40 -17.08
CA ASP A 158 -7.45 1.39 -17.58
C ASP A 158 -7.03 0.38 -16.50
N ALA A 159 -6.80 0.84 -15.26
CA ALA A 159 -6.46 -0.03 -14.14
C ALA A 159 -7.60 -0.99 -13.77
N PHE A 160 -8.87 -0.54 -13.87
CA PHE A 160 -10.03 -1.42 -13.72
C PHE A 160 -10.06 -2.50 -14.81
N TYR A 161 -9.90 -2.14 -16.09
CA TYR A 161 -9.87 -3.14 -17.17
C TYR A 161 -8.68 -4.10 -17.06
N LYS A 162 -7.50 -3.61 -16.65
CA LYS A 162 -6.35 -4.47 -16.34
C LYS A 162 -6.65 -5.45 -15.21
N TRP A 163 -7.28 -4.98 -14.15
CA TRP A 163 -7.70 -5.86 -13.06
C TRP A 163 -8.71 -6.89 -13.56
N GLU A 164 -9.74 -6.50 -14.31
CA GLU A 164 -10.78 -7.38 -14.83
C GLU A 164 -10.21 -8.51 -15.70
N SER A 165 -9.32 -8.16 -16.62
CA SER A 165 -8.70 -9.09 -17.56
C SER A 165 -7.56 -9.92 -16.96
N SER A 166 -7.01 -9.51 -15.81
CA SER A 166 -5.84 -10.14 -15.18
C SER A 166 -6.00 -11.65 -14.97
N LYS A 167 -4.93 -12.37 -15.34
CA LYS A 167 -4.76 -13.82 -15.17
C LYS A 167 -3.60 -14.17 -14.25
N ASP A 168 -3.11 -13.21 -13.45
CA ASP A 168 -2.04 -13.47 -12.48
C ASP A 168 -2.48 -14.58 -11.52
N PRO A 169 -1.78 -15.73 -11.46
CA PRO A 169 -2.12 -16.84 -10.57
C PRO A 169 -2.19 -16.45 -9.09
N ALA A 170 -1.39 -15.47 -8.65
CA ALA A 170 -1.38 -14.99 -7.27
C ALA A 170 -2.67 -14.26 -6.88
N GLU A 171 -3.40 -13.74 -7.86
CA GLU A 171 -4.53 -12.83 -7.66
C GLU A 171 -5.90 -13.47 -8.01
N GLN A 172 -5.92 -14.80 -8.23
CA GLN A 172 -7.15 -15.51 -8.58
C GLN A 172 -8.04 -15.85 -7.38
N GLN A 173 -7.53 -15.77 -6.16
CA GLN A 173 -8.32 -16.07 -4.96
C GLN A 173 -9.50 -15.08 -4.83
N GLY A 174 -10.73 -15.62 -4.80
CA GLY A 174 -11.97 -14.84 -4.75
C GLY A 174 -12.32 -14.06 -6.01
N LYS A 175 -11.43 -14.04 -7.02
CA LYS A 175 -11.59 -13.25 -8.25
C LYS A 175 -12.92 -13.46 -8.96
N GLY A 176 -13.37 -14.71 -9.07
CA GLY A 176 -14.62 -15.03 -9.77
C GLY A 176 -15.88 -14.47 -9.09
N VAL A 177 -15.92 -14.44 -7.75
CA VAL A 177 -17.03 -13.84 -7.00
C VAL A 177 -16.91 -12.32 -7.01
N ALA A 178 -15.70 -11.79 -6.85
CA ALA A 178 -15.40 -10.38 -7.01
C ALA A 178 -15.91 -9.84 -8.36
N LEU A 179 -15.53 -10.47 -9.49
CA LEU A 179 -15.97 -10.10 -10.84
C LEU A 179 -17.50 -10.07 -10.95
N LYS A 180 -18.18 -11.11 -10.47
CA LYS A 180 -19.65 -11.16 -10.48
C LYS A 180 -20.30 -10.02 -9.70
N SER A 181 -19.67 -9.56 -8.61
CA SER A 181 -20.21 -8.49 -7.77
C SER A 181 -20.08 -7.10 -8.40
N VAL A 182 -19.15 -6.92 -9.35
CA VAL A 182 -18.88 -5.63 -10.02
C VAL A 182 -19.28 -5.63 -11.49
N THR A 183 -19.98 -6.65 -11.99
CA THR A 183 -20.44 -6.70 -13.39
C THR A 183 -21.16 -5.42 -13.82
N ALA A 184 -22.08 -4.92 -12.98
CA ALA A 184 -22.82 -3.70 -13.30
C ALA A 184 -21.97 -2.43 -13.32
N PHE A 185 -20.83 -2.40 -12.61
CA PHE A 185 -19.86 -1.30 -12.70
C PHE A 185 -19.19 -1.31 -14.07
N TYR A 186 -18.71 -2.47 -14.52
CA TYR A 186 -18.07 -2.60 -15.83
C TYR A 186 -19.02 -2.46 -17.02
N THR A 187 -20.30 -2.78 -16.86
CA THR A 187 -21.31 -2.46 -17.89
C THR A 187 -21.41 -0.95 -18.06
N TRP A 188 -21.60 -0.22 -16.97
CA TRP A 188 -21.67 1.23 -16.98
C TRP A 188 -20.38 1.89 -17.48
N LEU A 189 -19.22 1.39 -17.05
CA LEU A 189 -17.91 1.95 -17.43
C LEU A 189 -17.70 1.94 -18.95
N ARG A 190 -18.08 0.84 -19.61
CA ARG A 190 -18.01 0.73 -21.08
C ARG A 190 -19.04 1.58 -21.80
N GLU A 191 -20.24 1.73 -21.24
CA GLU A 191 -21.28 2.60 -21.81
C GLU A 191 -20.85 4.08 -21.79
N ALA A 192 -20.13 4.50 -20.75
CA ALA A 192 -19.60 5.86 -20.65
C ALA A 192 -18.44 6.14 -21.64
N ASP A 193 -17.60 5.14 -21.93
CA ASP A 193 -16.52 5.24 -22.92
C ASP A 193 -17.06 5.41 -24.35
N ASP A 194 -18.12 4.65 -24.71
CA ASP A 194 -18.77 4.73 -26.02
C ASP A 194 -19.46 6.09 -26.29
N GLU A 195 -19.75 6.88 -25.24
CA GLU A 195 -20.42 8.20 -25.34
C GLU A 195 -19.46 9.41 -25.33
N SER A 196 -18.14 9.19 -25.18
CA SER A 196 -17.13 10.23 -24.94
C SER A 196 -16.32 10.66 -26.18
#